data_AF-A0A6A4ZTB1-F1
#
_entry.id   AF-A0A6A4ZTB1-F1
#
_cell.length_a   1.000
_cell.length_b   1.000
_cell.length_c   1.000
_cell.angle_alpha   90.00
_cell.angle_beta   90.00
_cell.angle_gamma   90.00
#
_symmetry.space_group_name_H-M   'P 1'
#
loop_
_entity.id
_entity.type
_entity.pdbx_description
1 polymer ?
#
loop_
_entity_poly.entity_id
_entity_poly.type
_entity_poly.pdbx_seq_one_letter_code
_entity_poly.pdbx_strand_id
1 'polypeptide(L)'
;RRMARIQENELRLKKLELENVDLKMRLQIGKEAIVVERQEKASYKQKMRHLLQTGASPAEVAQYIELYKSNYSDYGAKRRETLAFHVARVRDLLLPTQVTKMCLYSVENADEVNKSSSSSSLPRQAATDPNEHANLWEILAKELDISEAQQRQIFTRRDQIKRLRDNLTKNLRNLAAFEVATQEKNRSLDNEVSLLQTILTPQQATKFIIWVKDNPAFMYMLDQLVQSIIAGTDGVDDRSSS
;
A
#
# COMPACT_ATOMS: atom_id res chain seq x y z
N ARG A 1 -25.81 33.73 12.70
CA ARG A 1 -24.39 33.28 12.87
C ARG A 1 -24.25 32.12 13.84
N ARG A 2 -24.74 32.19 15.09
CA ARG A 2 -24.66 31.09 16.08
C ARG A 2 -25.46 29.84 15.66
N MET A 3 -26.67 30.03 15.14
CA MET A 3 -27.55 28.93 14.68
C MET A 3 -26.99 28.15 13.48
N ALA A 4 -26.39 28.83 12.52
CA ALA A 4 -25.74 28.20 11.35
C ALA A 4 -24.54 27.34 11.77
N ARG A 5 -23.73 27.82 12.74
CA ARG A 5 -22.63 27.04 13.34
C ARG A 5 -23.12 25.80 14.10
N ILE A 6 -24.28 25.90 14.76
CA ILE A 6 -24.89 24.76 15.48
C ILE A 6 -25.35 23.71 14.47
N GLN A 7 -26.03 24.11 13.39
CA GLN A 7 -26.43 23.18 12.32
C GLN A 7 -25.23 22.53 11.62
N GLU A 8 -24.16 23.28 11.35
CA GLU A 8 -22.93 22.73 10.77
C GLU A 8 -22.27 21.70 11.70
N ASN A 9 -22.25 21.99 13.01
CA ASN A 9 -21.72 21.06 14.01
C ASN A 9 -22.60 19.81 14.15
N GLU A 10 -23.93 19.91 14.07
CA GLU A 10 -24.85 18.78 14.10
C GLU A 10 -24.68 17.86 12.88
N LEU A 11 -24.50 18.45 11.68
CA LEU A 11 -24.20 17.69 10.46
C LEU A 11 -22.86 16.97 10.57
N ARG A 12 -21.84 17.64 11.12
CA ARG A 12 -20.52 17.05 11.33
C ARG A 12 -20.54 15.95 12.38
N LEU A 13 -21.32 16.11 13.45
CA LEU A 13 -21.51 15.10 14.48
C LEU A 13 -22.16 13.84 13.89
N LYS A 14 -23.25 13.98 13.14
CA LYS A 14 -23.91 12.85 12.46
C LYS A 14 -22.98 12.11 11.50
N LYS A 15 -22.16 12.85 10.74
CA LYS A 15 -21.16 12.26 9.85
C LYS A 15 -20.13 11.45 10.65
N LEU A 16 -19.62 12.00 11.75
CA LEU A 16 -18.64 11.33 12.60
C LEU A 16 -19.24 10.10 13.32
N GLU A 17 -20.51 10.15 13.71
CA GLU A 17 -21.23 9.00 14.29
C GLU A 17 -21.38 7.84 13.30
N LEU A 18 -21.75 8.16 12.05
CA LEU A 18 -21.80 7.17 10.97
C LEU A 18 -20.43 6.56 10.67
N GLU A 19 -19.38 7.39 10.58
CA GLU A 19 -18.01 6.92 10.42
C GLU A 19 -17.56 6.06 11.61
N ASN A 20 -17.95 6.40 12.84
CA ASN A 20 -17.62 5.61 14.03
C ASN A 20 -18.28 4.23 14.02
N VAL A 21 -19.53 4.14 13.56
CA VAL A 21 -20.26 2.86 13.41
C VAL A 21 -19.59 1.99 12.34
N ASP A 22 -19.24 2.55 11.19
CA ASP A 22 -18.53 1.84 10.12
C ASP A 22 -17.16 1.34 10.59
N LEU A 23 -16.39 2.17 11.31
CA LEU A 23 -15.11 1.78 11.89
C LEU A 23 -15.25 0.65 12.92
N LYS A 24 -16.27 0.70 13.78
CA LYS A 24 -16.56 -0.37 14.76
C LYS A 24 -16.92 -1.67 14.06
N MET A 25 -17.72 -1.62 13.00
CA MET A 25 -18.08 -2.79 12.21
C MET A 25 -16.84 -3.41 11.55
N ARG A 26 -15.97 -2.60 10.95
CA ARG A 26 -14.70 -3.06 10.36
C ARG A 26 -13.76 -3.67 11.41
N LEU A 27 -13.69 -3.11 12.61
CA LEU A 27 -12.91 -3.66 13.72
C LEU A 27 -13.48 -5.01 14.21
N GLN A 28 -14.80 -5.14 14.28
CA GLN A 28 -15.47 -6.38 14.65
C GLN A 28 -15.19 -7.48 13.61
N ILE A 29 -15.34 -7.16 12.32
CA ILE A 29 -14.97 -8.04 11.20
C ILE A 29 -13.49 -8.42 11.29
N GLY A 30 -12.60 -7.49 11.65
CA GLY A 30 -11.17 -7.76 11.83
C GLY A 30 -10.88 -8.75 12.97
N LYS A 31 -11.57 -8.62 14.11
CA LYS A 31 -11.43 -9.56 15.24
C LYS A 31 -11.96 -10.95 14.89
N GLU A 32 -13.10 -11.01 14.23
CA GLU A 32 -13.70 -12.27 13.77
C GLU A 32 -12.81 -12.95 12.72
N ALA A 33 -12.23 -12.19 11.79
CA ALA A 33 -11.29 -12.70 10.80
C ALA A 33 -10.05 -13.38 11.44
N ILE A 34 -9.51 -12.82 12.53
CA ILE A 34 -8.40 -13.43 13.28
C ILE A 34 -8.81 -14.76 13.91
N VAL A 35 -10.01 -14.84 14.47
CA VAL A 35 -10.53 -16.08 15.08
C VAL A 35 -10.75 -17.15 14.01
N VAL A 36 -11.36 -16.78 12.89
CA VAL A 36 -11.58 -17.67 11.74
C VAL A 36 -10.24 -18.17 11.20
N GLU A 37 -9.26 -17.29 10.98
CA GLU A 37 -7.93 -17.69 10.50
C GLU A 37 -7.24 -18.68 11.46
N ARG A 38 -7.36 -18.48 12.78
CA ARG A 38 -6.84 -19.41 13.79
C ARG A 38 -7.54 -20.77 13.73
N GLN A 39 -8.86 -20.78 13.61
CA GLN A 39 -9.65 -22.01 13.51
C GLN A 39 -9.32 -22.79 12.24
N GLU A 40 -9.22 -22.11 11.09
CA GLU A 40 -8.82 -22.74 9.84
C GLU A 40 -7.40 -23.33 9.95
N LYS A 41 -6.43 -22.58 10.49
CA LYS A 41 -5.06 -23.07 10.71
C LYS A 41 -5.01 -24.34 11.57
N ALA A 42 -5.88 -24.43 12.58
CA ALA A 42 -6.01 -25.61 13.43
C ALA A 42 -6.63 -26.79 12.66
N SER A 43 -7.67 -26.54 11.86
CA SER A 43 -8.32 -27.54 11.00
C SER A 43 -7.35 -28.18 10.00
N TYR A 44 -6.51 -27.37 9.32
CA TYR A 44 -5.49 -27.87 8.40
C TYR A 44 -4.49 -28.80 9.08
N LYS A 45 -4.05 -28.46 10.29
CA LYS A 45 -3.14 -29.30 11.08
C LYS A 45 -3.79 -30.64 11.44
N GLN A 46 -5.07 -30.64 11.83
CA GLN A 46 -5.80 -31.86 12.14
C GLN A 46 -5.98 -32.75 10.91
N LYS A 47 -6.34 -32.17 9.75
CA LYS A 47 -6.48 -32.91 8.50
C LYS A 47 -5.16 -33.50 8.01
N MET A 48 -4.05 -32.76 8.15
CA MET A 48 -2.70 -33.28 7.86
C MET A 48 -2.34 -34.49 8.74
N ARG A 49 -2.63 -34.44 10.05
CA ARG A 49 -2.43 -35.60 10.93
C ARG A 49 -3.27 -36.80 10.50
N HIS A 50 -4.53 -36.55 10.15
CA HIS A 50 -5.44 -37.60 9.71
C HIS A 50 -4.91 -38.29 8.44
N LEU A 51 -4.50 -37.53 7.42
CA LEU A 51 -3.92 -38.08 6.17
C LEU A 51 -2.69 -38.96 6.44
N LEU A 52 -1.85 -38.57 7.41
CA LEU A 52 -0.71 -39.40 7.82
C LEU A 52 -1.13 -40.67 8.57
N GLN A 53 -2.15 -40.60 9.42
CA GLN A 53 -2.63 -41.72 10.23
C GLN A 53 -3.37 -42.77 9.39
N THR A 54 -4.12 -42.32 8.38
CA THR A 54 -4.88 -43.22 7.50
C THR A 54 -4.04 -43.81 6.37
N GLY A 55 -2.76 -43.46 6.27
CA GLY A 55 -1.89 -43.92 5.20
C GLY A 55 -2.31 -43.42 3.82
N ALA A 56 -2.77 -42.17 3.74
CA ALA A 56 -3.18 -41.55 2.47
C ALA A 56 -2.06 -41.60 1.41
N SER A 57 -2.46 -41.64 0.14
CA SER A 57 -1.50 -41.75 -0.96
C SER A 57 -0.55 -40.54 -1.01
N PRO A 58 0.70 -40.70 -1.50
CA PRO A 58 1.63 -39.58 -1.64
C PRO A 58 1.06 -38.41 -2.46
N ALA A 59 0.27 -38.70 -3.50
CA ALA A 59 -0.36 -37.70 -4.34
C ALA A 59 -1.42 -36.88 -3.58
N GLU A 60 -2.25 -37.55 -2.77
CA GLU A 60 -3.27 -36.90 -1.94
C GLU A 60 -2.62 -36.00 -0.88
N VAL A 61 -1.56 -36.48 -0.24
CA VAL A 61 -0.79 -35.69 0.74
C VAL A 61 -0.13 -34.48 0.08
N ALA A 62 0.45 -34.65 -1.12
CA ALA A 62 1.07 -33.55 -1.87
C ALA A 62 0.04 -32.48 -2.26
N GLN A 63 -1.14 -32.88 -2.73
CA GLN A 63 -2.22 -31.95 -3.08
C GLN A 63 -2.64 -31.12 -1.85
N TYR A 64 -2.75 -31.75 -0.69
CA TYR A 64 -3.12 -31.04 0.54
C TYR A 64 -2.00 -30.11 1.05
N ILE A 65 -0.73 -30.47 0.85
CA ILE A 65 0.41 -29.56 1.11
C ILE A 65 0.32 -28.33 0.21
N GLU A 66 0.04 -28.49 -1.08
CA GLU A 66 -0.02 -27.34 -2.00
C GLU A 66 -1.19 -26.41 -1.64
N LEU A 67 -2.34 -26.97 -1.24
CA LEU A 67 -3.45 -26.19 -0.72
C LEU A 67 -3.07 -25.42 0.56
N TYR A 68 -2.34 -26.05 1.47
CA TYR A 68 -1.85 -25.40 2.68
C TYR A 68 -0.86 -24.28 2.37
N LYS A 69 0.09 -24.53 1.46
CA LYS A 69 1.09 -23.55 0.99
C LYS A 69 0.39 -22.33 0.41
N SER A 70 -0.51 -22.52 -0.55
CA SER A 70 -1.26 -21.45 -1.20
C SER A 70 -2.00 -20.53 -0.21
N ASN A 71 -2.56 -21.10 0.87
CA ASN A 71 -3.36 -20.37 1.84
C ASN A 71 -2.59 -19.75 3.00
N TYR A 72 -1.46 -20.34 3.42
CA TYR A 72 -0.80 -19.98 4.68
C TYR A 72 0.71 -19.78 4.62
N SER A 73 1.38 -20.14 3.52
CA SER A 73 2.79 -19.76 3.39
C SER A 73 2.91 -18.25 3.20
N ASP A 74 4.04 -17.70 3.64
CA ASP A 74 4.33 -16.27 3.55
C ASP A 74 4.47 -15.76 2.10
N TYR A 75 4.76 -16.67 1.18
CA TYR A 75 4.81 -16.46 -0.27
C TYR A 75 3.60 -17.05 -1.03
N GLY A 76 2.60 -17.59 -0.31
CA GLY A 76 1.43 -18.24 -0.86
C GLY A 76 0.46 -17.26 -1.55
N ALA A 77 -0.40 -17.76 -2.43
CA ALA A 77 -1.30 -16.94 -3.24
C ALA A 77 -2.15 -15.97 -2.40
N LYS A 78 -2.76 -16.46 -1.30
CA LYS A 78 -3.60 -15.63 -0.41
C LYS A 78 -2.84 -14.45 0.18
N ARG A 79 -1.59 -14.67 0.61
CA ARG A 79 -0.75 -13.62 1.19
C ARG A 79 -0.23 -12.64 0.15
N ARG A 80 0.14 -13.13 -1.04
CA ARG A 80 0.51 -12.27 -2.18
C ARG A 80 -0.63 -11.35 -2.59
N GLU A 81 -1.84 -11.88 -2.71
CA GLU A 81 -3.04 -11.10 -3.04
C GLU A 81 -3.36 -10.06 -1.96
N THR A 82 -3.33 -10.47 -0.68
CA THR A 82 -3.55 -9.57 0.45
C THR A 82 -2.54 -8.41 0.46
N LEU A 83 -1.27 -8.71 0.23
CA LEU A 83 -0.24 -7.69 0.16
C LEU A 83 -0.44 -6.75 -1.04
N ALA A 84 -0.72 -7.30 -2.22
CA ALA A 84 -1.00 -6.51 -3.42
C ALA A 84 -2.20 -5.57 -3.22
N PHE A 85 -3.27 -6.07 -2.58
CA PHE A 85 -4.42 -5.26 -2.19
C PHE A 85 -4.01 -4.10 -1.27
N HIS A 86 -3.22 -4.36 -0.23
CA HIS A 86 -2.79 -3.31 0.69
C HIS A 86 -1.84 -2.29 0.04
N VAL A 87 -0.90 -2.74 -0.80
CA VAL A 87 -0.01 -1.85 -1.56
C VAL A 87 -0.84 -0.95 -2.49
N ALA A 88 -1.84 -1.50 -3.18
CA ALA A 88 -2.75 -0.71 -4.01
C ALA A 88 -3.54 0.33 -3.18
N ARG A 89 -4.03 -0.04 -2.00
CA ARG A 89 -4.70 0.89 -1.07
C ARG A 89 -3.77 2.02 -0.60
N VAL A 90 -2.53 1.70 -0.25
CA VAL A 90 -1.54 2.72 0.13
C VAL A 90 -1.26 3.65 -1.05
N ARG A 91 -1.14 3.10 -2.26
CA ARG A 91 -0.97 3.90 -3.49
C ARG A 91 -2.14 4.87 -3.68
N ASP A 92 -3.38 4.38 -3.57
CA ASP A 92 -4.59 5.19 -3.70
C ASP A 92 -4.62 6.33 -2.67
N LEU A 93 -4.22 6.06 -1.43
CA LEU A 93 -4.16 7.05 -0.35
C LEU A 93 -3.05 8.09 -0.54
N LEU A 94 -1.97 7.75 -1.24
CA LEU A 94 -0.91 8.69 -1.58
C LEU A 94 -1.31 9.63 -2.72
N LEU A 95 -2.23 9.22 -3.60
CA LEU A 95 -2.64 10.06 -4.73
C LEU A 95 -3.39 11.31 -4.24
N PRO A 96 -3.04 12.50 -4.77
CA PRO A 96 -3.68 13.73 -4.34
C PRO A 96 -5.15 13.77 -4.75
N THR A 97 -6.00 14.32 -3.89
CA THR A 97 -7.42 14.58 -4.19
C THR A 97 -7.57 15.69 -5.24
N GLN A 98 -8.78 15.89 -5.78
CA GLN A 98 -9.02 16.92 -6.82
C GLN A 98 -8.61 18.32 -6.37
N VAL A 99 -8.93 18.70 -5.12
CA VAL A 99 -8.54 20.01 -4.57
C VAL A 99 -7.03 20.14 -4.51
N THR A 100 -6.34 19.12 -4.01
CA THR A 100 -4.87 19.12 -3.95
C THR A 100 -4.25 19.17 -5.33
N LYS A 101 -4.76 18.42 -6.31
CA LYS A 101 -4.33 18.48 -7.71
C LYS A 101 -4.46 19.87 -8.29
N MET A 102 -5.60 20.53 -8.06
CA MET A 102 -5.83 21.91 -8.48
C MET A 102 -4.83 22.86 -7.82
N CYS A 103 -4.56 22.75 -6.51
CA CYS A 103 -3.56 23.58 -5.85
C CYS A 103 -2.15 23.39 -6.44
N LEU A 104 -1.73 22.14 -6.68
CA LEU A 104 -0.43 21.85 -7.29
C LEU A 104 -0.35 22.46 -8.70
N TYR A 105 -1.40 22.27 -9.50
CA TYR A 105 -1.47 22.73 -10.88
C TYR A 105 -1.49 24.25 -11.02
N SER A 106 -2.37 24.91 -10.26
CA SER A 106 -2.59 26.36 -10.29
C SER A 106 -1.31 27.14 -9.99
N VAL A 107 -0.51 26.66 -9.04
CA VAL A 107 0.75 27.33 -8.66
C VAL A 107 1.90 27.01 -9.62
N GLU A 108 1.84 25.89 -10.34
CA GLU A 108 2.85 25.55 -11.36
C GLU A 108 2.67 26.32 -12.67
N ASN A 109 1.43 26.44 -13.17
CA ASN A 109 1.12 26.99 -14.50
C ASN A 109 0.86 28.51 -14.52
N ALA A 110 0.73 29.12 -13.36
CA ALA A 110 0.59 30.56 -13.18
C ALA A 110 1.65 31.44 -13.89
N ASP A 111 2.83 30.88 -14.18
CA ASP A 111 3.96 31.59 -14.78
C ASP A 111 3.92 31.61 -16.32
N GLU A 112 3.31 30.59 -16.93
CA GLU A 112 3.10 30.52 -18.39
C GLU A 112 2.19 31.67 -18.84
N VAL A 113 1.14 31.93 -18.05
CA VAL A 113 0.16 33.02 -18.23
C VAL A 113 0.80 34.41 -18.20
N ASN A 114 1.71 34.67 -17.24
CA ASN A 114 2.39 35.96 -17.11
C ASN A 114 3.43 36.22 -18.21
N LYS A 115 3.98 35.16 -18.81
CA LYS A 115 4.90 35.28 -19.96
C LYS A 115 4.16 35.45 -21.29
N SER A 116 2.97 34.86 -21.46
CA SER A 116 2.15 35.04 -22.66
C SER A 116 1.44 36.40 -22.77
N SER A 117 1.14 37.03 -21.63
CA SER A 117 0.53 38.37 -21.58
C SER A 117 1.52 39.51 -21.85
N SER A 118 2.83 39.23 -21.88
CA SER A 118 3.88 40.21 -22.21
C SER A 118 4.41 40.11 -23.65
N SER A 119 3.93 39.16 -24.48
CA SER A 119 4.47 38.92 -25.83
C SER A 119 3.44 38.77 -26.97
N SER A 120 2.16 39.12 -26.79
CA SER A 120 1.12 38.93 -27.83
C SER A 120 0.65 40.23 -28.49
N SER A 121 1.52 40.86 -29.27
CA SER A 121 1.13 41.74 -30.36
C SER A 121 1.26 40.98 -31.68
N LEU A 122 0.31 40.09 -32.01
CA LEU A 122 -0.01 39.58 -33.36
C LEU A 122 -1.23 38.64 -33.29
N PRO A 123 -2.12 38.62 -34.31
CA PRO A 123 -3.38 37.88 -34.26
C PRO A 123 -3.13 36.38 -34.52
N ARG A 124 -3.50 35.52 -33.56
CA ARG A 124 -3.28 34.08 -33.63
C ARG A 124 -4.51 33.39 -34.26
N GLN A 125 -4.33 32.86 -35.46
CA GLN A 125 -5.31 31.99 -36.12
C GLN A 125 -5.53 30.71 -35.31
N ALA A 126 -6.78 30.22 -35.36
CA ALA A 126 -7.25 29.04 -34.69
C ALA A 126 -6.49 27.79 -35.14
N ALA A 127 -5.57 27.33 -34.30
CA ALA A 127 -5.04 25.97 -34.34
C ALA A 127 -5.36 25.34 -32.99
N THR A 128 -6.16 24.28 -33.02
CA THR A 128 -6.40 23.33 -31.93
C THR A 128 -5.06 22.76 -31.48
N ASP A 129 -4.48 23.34 -30.44
CA ASP A 129 -3.20 22.97 -29.84
C ASP A 129 -3.44 22.47 -28.40
N PRO A 130 -2.58 21.60 -27.82
CA PRO A 130 -2.66 21.10 -26.43
C PRO A 130 -2.50 22.18 -25.33
N ASN A 131 -2.60 23.45 -25.70
CA ASN A 131 -2.28 24.62 -24.89
C ASN A 131 -3.48 25.12 -24.04
N GLU A 132 -4.59 24.38 -23.98
CA GLU A 132 -5.73 24.67 -23.10
C GLU A 132 -5.35 24.65 -21.61
N HIS A 133 -4.22 24.04 -21.27
CA HIS A 133 -3.66 23.98 -19.92
C HIS A 133 -3.26 25.37 -19.36
N ALA A 134 -2.88 26.33 -20.20
CA ALA A 134 -2.55 27.68 -19.75
C ALA A 134 -3.78 28.43 -19.17
N ASN A 135 -5.00 27.98 -19.45
CA ASN A 135 -6.24 28.71 -19.17
C ASN A 135 -6.85 28.41 -17.78
N LEU A 136 -6.48 27.30 -17.13
CA LEU A 136 -7.18 26.84 -15.92
C LEU A 136 -6.88 27.70 -14.67
N TRP A 137 -5.67 28.28 -14.57
CA TRP A 137 -5.38 29.24 -13.51
C TRP A 137 -6.17 30.53 -13.69
N GLU A 138 -6.27 31.06 -14.91
CA GLU A 138 -7.01 32.29 -15.20
C GLU A 138 -8.50 32.13 -14.90
N ILE A 139 -9.09 31.00 -15.30
CA ILE A 139 -10.47 30.65 -14.97
C ILE A 139 -10.67 30.61 -13.45
N LEU A 140 -9.76 29.95 -12.73
CA LEU A 140 -9.85 29.80 -11.27
C LEU A 140 -9.63 31.13 -10.53
N ALA A 141 -8.71 31.97 -11.00
CA ALA A 141 -8.46 33.29 -10.45
C ALA A 141 -9.66 34.21 -10.63
N LYS A 142 -10.32 34.15 -11.80
CA LYS A 142 -11.54 34.90 -12.10
C LYS A 142 -12.73 34.41 -11.27
N GLU A 143 -12.96 33.10 -11.22
CA GLU A 143 -14.10 32.52 -10.50
C GLU A 143 -14.02 32.74 -8.97
N LEU A 144 -12.80 32.83 -8.43
CA LEU A 144 -12.56 33.05 -7.01
C LEU A 144 -12.28 34.52 -6.64
N ASP A 145 -12.42 35.44 -7.60
CA ASP A 145 -12.14 36.87 -7.44
C ASP A 145 -10.76 37.15 -6.79
N ILE A 146 -9.72 36.42 -7.22
CA ILE A 146 -8.37 36.53 -6.67
C ILE A 146 -7.74 37.87 -7.10
N SER A 147 -7.38 38.70 -6.11
CA SER A 147 -6.67 39.96 -6.35
C SER A 147 -5.19 39.74 -6.73
N GLU A 148 -4.58 40.72 -7.41
CA GLU A 148 -3.14 40.67 -7.73
C GLU A 148 -2.24 40.48 -6.49
N ALA A 149 -2.60 41.11 -5.37
CA ALA A 149 -1.85 40.98 -4.13
C ALA A 149 -1.88 39.53 -3.59
N GLN A 150 -3.06 38.88 -3.65
CA GLN A 150 -3.21 37.48 -3.28
C GLN A 150 -2.48 36.56 -4.27
N GLN A 151 -2.55 36.85 -5.57
CA GLN A 151 -1.82 36.12 -6.59
C GLN A 151 -0.31 36.11 -6.33
N ARG A 152 0.29 37.28 -6.05
CA ARG A 152 1.72 37.38 -5.70
C ARG A 152 2.07 36.53 -4.47
N GLN A 153 1.24 36.54 -3.43
CA GLN A 153 1.46 35.71 -2.25
C GLN A 153 1.37 34.21 -2.55
N ILE A 154 0.40 33.78 -3.36
CA ILE A 154 0.26 32.38 -3.78
C ILE A 154 1.52 31.91 -4.52
N PHE A 155 2.07 32.76 -5.39
CA PHE A 155 3.24 32.40 -6.19
C PHE A 155 4.53 32.29 -5.37
N THR A 156 4.64 33.01 -4.25
CA THR A 156 5.79 32.84 -3.35
C THR A 156 5.88 31.43 -2.73
N ARG A 157 4.77 30.67 -2.71
CA ARG A 157 4.73 29.29 -2.19
C ARG A 157 5.14 28.23 -3.21
N ARG A 158 5.43 28.62 -4.45
CA ARG A 158 5.66 27.69 -5.57
C ARG A 158 6.79 26.71 -5.34
N ASP A 159 7.92 27.15 -4.80
CA ASP A 159 9.05 26.26 -4.56
C ASP A 159 8.73 25.24 -3.46
N GLN A 160 7.95 25.62 -2.46
CA GLN A 160 7.46 24.70 -1.44
C GLN A 160 6.50 23.65 -2.05
N ILE A 161 5.63 24.07 -2.95
CA ILE A 161 4.70 23.18 -3.66
C ILE A 161 5.43 22.19 -4.58
N LYS A 162 6.45 22.65 -5.32
CA LYS A 162 7.33 21.78 -6.11
C LYS A 162 7.98 20.70 -5.24
N ARG A 163 8.54 21.07 -4.09
CA ARG A 163 9.12 20.12 -3.13
C ARG A 163 8.09 19.09 -2.63
N LEU A 164 6.86 19.51 -2.37
CA LEU A 164 5.79 18.59 -1.96
C LEU A 164 5.45 17.57 -3.06
N ARG A 165 5.36 18.02 -4.32
CA ARG A 165 5.16 17.14 -5.47
C ARG A 165 6.33 16.16 -5.66
N ASP A 166 7.56 16.64 -5.52
CA ASP A 166 8.75 15.80 -5.67
C ASP A 166 8.82 14.74 -4.56
N ASN A 167 8.49 15.13 -3.32
CA ASN A 167 8.37 14.20 -2.19
C ASN A 167 7.27 13.15 -2.42
N LEU A 168 6.10 13.56 -2.90
CA LEU A 168 5.02 12.64 -3.27
C LEU A 168 5.47 11.65 -4.34
N THR A 169 6.16 12.14 -5.37
CA THR A 169 6.71 11.32 -6.46
C THR A 169 7.73 10.32 -5.93
N LYS A 170 8.60 10.75 -5.01
CA LYS A 170 9.56 9.88 -4.33
C LYS A 170 8.86 8.79 -3.52
N ASN A 171 7.82 9.12 -2.78
CA ASN A 171 7.05 8.14 -1.99
C ASN A 171 6.37 7.10 -2.89
N LEU A 172 5.77 7.53 -4.01
CA LEU A 172 5.17 6.61 -4.99
C LEU A 172 6.21 5.69 -5.63
N ARG A 173 7.43 6.18 -5.92
CA ARG A 173 8.54 5.36 -6.41
C ARG A 173 9.01 4.36 -5.35
N ASN A 174 9.16 4.79 -4.10
CA ASN A 174 9.54 3.89 -3.00
C ASN A 174 8.51 2.76 -2.83
N LEU A 175 7.21 3.08 -2.91
CA LEU A 175 6.15 2.07 -2.85
C LEU A 175 6.24 1.07 -4.01
N ALA A 176 6.49 1.56 -5.23
CA ALA A 176 6.68 0.68 -6.39
C ALA A 176 7.93 -0.22 -6.25
N ALA A 177 9.04 0.33 -5.75
CA ALA A 177 10.24 -0.46 -5.47
C ALA A 177 9.99 -1.52 -4.39
N PHE A 178 9.26 -1.17 -3.33
CA PHE A 178 8.84 -2.11 -2.28
C PHE A 178 7.97 -3.25 -2.83
N GLU A 179 7.03 -2.91 -3.73
CA GLU A 179 6.18 -3.90 -4.41
C GLU A 179 7.02 -4.90 -5.22
N VAL A 180 7.94 -4.41 -6.06
CA VAL A 180 8.84 -5.25 -6.86
C VAL A 180 9.73 -6.12 -5.98
N ALA A 181 10.37 -5.53 -4.97
CA ALA A 181 11.22 -6.27 -4.04
C ALA A 181 10.46 -7.38 -3.32
N THR A 182 9.20 -7.14 -2.95
CA THR A 182 8.39 -8.16 -2.28
C THR A 182 7.93 -9.25 -3.24
N GLN A 183 7.61 -8.92 -4.49
CA GLN A 183 7.28 -9.92 -5.52
C GLN A 183 8.48 -10.84 -5.78
N GLU A 184 9.68 -10.27 -5.92
CA GLU A 184 10.90 -11.05 -6.13
C GLU A 184 11.18 -11.96 -4.93
N LYS A 185 11.14 -11.42 -3.69
CA LYS A 185 11.28 -12.22 -2.46
C LYS A 185 10.31 -13.41 -2.44
N ASN A 186 9.04 -13.18 -2.78
CA ASN A 186 8.03 -14.25 -2.77
C ASN A 186 8.30 -15.29 -3.85
N ARG A 187 8.79 -14.88 -5.03
CA ARG A 187 9.18 -15.81 -6.11
C ARG A 187 10.38 -16.65 -5.70
N SER A 188 11.41 -16.04 -5.13
CA SER A 188 12.60 -16.76 -4.66
C SER A 188 12.24 -17.78 -3.59
N LEU A 189 11.41 -17.41 -2.60
CA LEU A 189 10.95 -18.34 -1.57
C LEU A 189 10.12 -19.49 -2.13
N ASP A 190 9.22 -19.22 -3.09
CA ASP A 190 8.41 -20.27 -3.73
C ASP A 190 9.30 -21.27 -4.48
N ASN A 191 10.32 -20.78 -5.17
CA ASN A 191 11.31 -21.62 -5.87
C ASN A 191 12.10 -22.49 -4.88
N GLU A 192 12.68 -21.89 -3.84
CA GLU A 192 13.47 -22.61 -2.83
C GLU A 192 12.65 -23.67 -2.11
N VAL A 193 11.42 -23.35 -1.71
CA VAL A 193 10.56 -24.34 -1.06
C VAL A 193 10.12 -25.43 -2.04
N SER A 194 9.86 -25.09 -3.30
CA SER A 194 9.55 -26.10 -4.33
C SER A 194 10.73 -27.06 -4.55
N LEU A 195 11.97 -26.56 -4.54
CA LEU A 195 13.18 -27.40 -4.59
C LEU A 195 13.25 -28.34 -3.38
N LEU A 196 13.06 -27.83 -2.17
CA LEU A 196 13.03 -28.67 -0.96
C LEU A 196 11.95 -29.75 -1.01
N GLN A 197 10.79 -29.45 -1.61
CA GLN A 197 9.71 -30.42 -1.83
C GLN A 197 10.03 -31.49 -2.87
N THR A 198 11.03 -31.29 -3.74
CA THR A 198 11.51 -32.36 -4.63
C THR A 198 12.43 -33.35 -3.92
N ILE A 199 13.07 -32.92 -2.83
CA ILE A 199 13.99 -33.72 -2.01
C ILE A 199 13.21 -34.50 -0.95
N LEU A 200 12.19 -33.89 -0.35
CA LEU A 200 11.37 -34.49 0.70
C LEU A 200 10.16 -35.21 0.11
N THR A 201 9.82 -36.38 0.65
CA THR A 201 8.52 -36.99 0.32
C THR A 201 7.37 -36.14 0.90
N PRO A 202 6.17 -36.17 0.30
CA PRO A 202 5.00 -35.46 0.83
C PRO A 202 4.71 -35.80 2.30
N GLN A 203 4.96 -37.04 2.71
CA GLN A 203 4.81 -37.45 4.11
C GLN A 203 5.84 -36.81 5.03
N GLN A 204 7.11 -36.71 4.60
CA GLN A 204 8.16 -36.02 5.35
C GLN A 204 7.86 -34.52 5.48
N ALA A 205 7.48 -33.86 4.39
CA ALA A 205 7.10 -32.46 4.39
C ALA A 205 5.90 -32.20 5.33
N THR A 206 4.88 -33.06 5.32
CA THR A 206 3.73 -32.97 6.23
C THR A 206 4.16 -33.14 7.70
N LYS A 207 5.02 -34.13 8.00
CA LYS A 207 5.56 -34.32 9.36
C LYS A 207 6.34 -33.11 9.83
N PHE A 208 7.16 -32.51 8.95
CA PHE A 208 7.91 -31.30 9.26
C PHE A 208 6.98 -30.13 9.59
N ILE A 209 5.95 -29.87 8.77
CA ILE A 209 4.96 -28.80 9.01
C ILE A 209 4.25 -29.00 10.37
N ILE A 210 3.83 -30.23 10.68
CA ILE A 210 3.18 -30.54 11.96
C ILE A 210 4.15 -30.31 13.13
N TRP A 211 5.39 -30.80 13.02
CA TRP A 211 6.40 -30.66 14.05
C TRP A 211 6.69 -29.18 14.33
N VAL A 212 6.88 -28.36 13.30
CA VAL A 212 7.06 -26.90 13.46
C VAL A 212 5.90 -26.28 14.27
N LYS A 213 4.66 -26.69 13.98
CA LYS A 213 3.46 -26.23 14.69
C LYS A 213 3.25 -26.82 16.08
N ASP A 214 3.96 -27.89 16.43
CA ASP A 214 3.89 -28.54 17.75
C ASP A 214 5.00 -28.05 18.70
N ASN A 215 6.01 -27.33 18.17
CA ASN A 215 7.19 -26.93 18.93
C ASN A 215 7.34 -25.39 19.01
N PRO A 216 6.40 -24.67 19.66
CA PRO A 216 6.42 -23.21 19.70
C PRO A 216 7.62 -22.63 20.46
N ALA A 217 8.15 -23.35 21.46
CA ALA A 217 9.34 -22.90 22.19
C ALA A 217 10.59 -22.86 21.30
N PHE A 218 10.74 -23.83 20.39
CA PHE A 218 11.81 -23.81 19.41
C PHE A 218 11.62 -22.68 18.40
N MET A 219 10.38 -22.44 17.95
CA MET A 219 10.09 -21.31 17.05
C MET A 219 10.38 -19.96 17.68
N TYR A 220 10.08 -19.78 18.97
CA TYR A 220 10.46 -18.57 19.68
C TYR A 220 11.97 -18.33 19.69
N MET A 221 12.76 -19.39 19.93
CA MET A 221 14.23 -19.31 19.87
C MET A 221 14.73 -19.01 18.45
N LEU A 222 14.13 -19.64 17.44
CA LEU A 222 14.42 -19.38 16.04
C LEU A 222 14.13 -17.93 15.67
N ASP A 223 13.00 -17.37 16.11
CA ASP A 223 12.64 -15.97 15.88
C ASP A 223 13.70 -15.02 16.44
N GLN A 224 14.24 -15.29 17.64
CA GLN A 224 15.32 -14.48 18.22
C GLN A 224 16.60 -14.55 17.37
N LEU A 225 16.96 -15.73 16.87
CA LEU A 225 18.13 -15.90 16.01
C LEU A 225 17.95 -15.16 14.68
N VAL A 226 16.80 -15.33 14.03
CA VAL A 226 16.48 -14.66 12.76
C VAL A 226 16.46 -13.14 12.94
N GLN A 227 15.89 -12.63 14.03
CA GLN A 227 15.92 -11.19 14.34
C GLN A 227 17.35 -10.68 14.51
N SER A 228 18.23 -11.44 15.16
CA SER A 228 19.64 -11.05 15.31
C SER A 228 20.38 -10.97 13.96
N ILE A 229 20.07 -11.88 13.02
CA ILE A 229 20.65 -11.89 11.68
C ILE A 229 20.16 -10.67 10.89
N ILE A 230 18.85 -10.40 10.92
CA ILE A 230 18.24 -9.25 10.22
C ILE A 230 18.77 -7.92 10.78
N ALA A 231 18.88 -7.80 12.10
CA ALA A 231 19.42 -6.59 12.74
C ALA A 231 20.94 -6.42 12.48
N GLY A 232 21.68 -7.52 12.39
CA GLY A 232 23.11 -7.51 12.08
C GLY A 232 23.42 -7.07 10.65
N THR A 233 22.50 -7.28 9.70
CA THR A 233 22.67 -6.81 8.31
C THR A 233 22.50 -5.30 8.14
N ASP A 234 21.79 -4.62 9.03
CA ASP A 234 21.62 -3.15 8.97
C ASP A 234 22.87 -2.38 9.48
N GLY A 235 23.82 -3.05 10.15
CA GLY A 235 24.99 -2.41 10.78
C GLY A 235 26.27 -2.35 9.95
N VAL A 236 26.28 -2.89 8.72
CA VAL A 236 27.50 -3.03 7.90
C VAL A 236 27.66 -1.92 6.85
N ASP A 237 26.59 -1.23 6.45
CA ASP A 237 26.65 -0.22 5.38
C ASP A 237 27.02 1.21 5.83
N ASP A 238 27.07 1.50 7.14
CA ASP A 238 27.30 2.86 7.64
C ASP A 238 28.77 3.17 8.01
N ARG A 239 29.72 2.31 7.63
CA ARG A 239 31.17 2.48 7.94
C ARG A 239 32.06 2.79 6.73
N SER A 240 31.48 3.04 5.56
CA SER A 240 32.25 3.33 4.32
C SER A 240 32.12 4.80 3.86
N SER A 241 31.80 5.72 4.76
CA SER A 241 31.83 7.16 4.48
C SER A 241 32.36 7.96 5.68
N SER A 242 33.69 8.03 5.79
CA SER A 242 34.42 9.08 6.53
C SER A 242 35.73 9.34 5.82
#